data_AF-A0A8T6MS12-F1
#
_entry.id   AF-A0A8T6MS12-F1
#
_cell.length_a   1.000
_cell.length_b   1.000
_cell.length_c   1.000
_cell.angle_alpha   90.00
_cell.angle_beta   90.00
_cell.angle_gamma   90.00
#
_symmetry.space_group_name_H-M   'P 1'
#
loop_
_entity.id
_entity.type
_entity.pdbx_description
1 polymer ?
#
loop_
_entity_poly.entity_id
_entity_poly.type
_entity_poly.pdbx_seq_one_letter_code
_entity_poly.pdbx_strand_id
1 'polypeptide(L)'
;QGDVFLGEVPTIEPKITQDFKTILDWAQAAKGIGIRANADTPDGAQLARNYGAQGIGLCRTERMFNAADRLGLFVKLIMAKSLEERKQHLEKLQELQKSDFIQILRAMEGYKVTIRLLDPPLHEFLPNPEELINKIHKLEKQGGESDIEEAKIVLARAKELAEINPMMGHRGVRVGITYPEIYEMQIRAVFEASAELTKQKVNAFPQIMIPQVGSIAELNHIKSIYDRVKSEVESKYGLKLKINFGTMLEVVRGCLTSHELANTAEFFSFGTNDLTQAVFSFSREDAEGKFLPEYLEKEVLERNPFQTVDVNGVGSLIKLAIANGRSVKPGIEIGVCGEHGGDPNSIKFFHSIGVSYVSASPHRIPIAIVAAAQAKIQQTSVKAKPKTKSAKKSKKSTKKKSKKR
;
A
#
# COMPACT_ATOMS: atom_id res chain seq x y z
N GLN A 1 -16.77 11.36 -22.91
CA GLN A 1 -17.04 11.68 -24.33
C GLN A 1 -15.86 11.29 -25.21
N GLY A 2 -14.62 11.30 -24.71
CA GLY A 2 -13.48 10.77 -25.47
C GLY A 2 -13.04 11.68 -26.61
N ASP A 3 -13.46 12.95 -26.56
CA ASP A 3 -13.16 13.96 -27.55
C ASP A 3 -11.69 14.35 -27.49
N VAL A 4 -11.08 14.54 -28.66
CA VAL A 4 -9.69 14.98 -28.80
C VAL A 4 -9.71 16.43 -29.28
N PHE A 5 -9.08 17.31 -28.50
CA PHE A 5 -9.04 18.74 -28.77
C PHE A 5 -7.68 19.15 -29.34
N LEU A 6 -7.68 20.11 -30.27
CA LEU A 6 -6.46 20.71 -30.79
C LEU A 6 -5.98 21.81 -29.84
N GLY A 7 -4.72 21.74 -29.40
CA GLY A 7 -4.11 22.72 -28.50
C GLY A 7 -4.40 22.47 -27.01
N GLU A 8 -4.05 23.45 -26.18
CA GLU A 8 -4.26 23.39 -24.73
C GLU A 8 -5.69 23.85 -24.39
N VAL A 9 -6.48 22.97 -23.81
CA VAL A 9 -7.84 23.29 -23.36
C VAL A 9 -7.78 23.94 -21.98
N PRO A 10 -8.28 25.18 -21.80
CA PRO A 10 -8.33 25.80 -20.49
C PRO A 10 -9.15 24.97 -19.50
N THR A 11 -8.55 24.63 -18.36
CA THR A 11 -9.22 23.90 -17.29
C THR A 11 -9.67 24.85 -16.18
N ILE A 12 -10.69 24.44 -15.42
CA ILE A 12 -11.14 25.17 -14.23
C ILE A 12 -10.81 24.33 -13.00
N GLU A 13 -10.38 24.99 -11.91
CA GLU A 13 -10.24 24.28 -10.64
C GLU A 13 -11.61 23.76 -10.16
N PRO A 14 -11.71 22.49 -9.73
CA PRO A 14 -12.95 21.96 -9.20
C PRO A 14 -13.37 22.72 -7.94
N LYS A 15 -14.59 23.29 -7.93
CA LYS A 15 -15.15 23.95 -6.75
C LYS A 15 -15.82 22.91 -5.84
N ILE A 16 -15.34 22.82 -4.60
CA ILE A 16 -16.02 22.04 -3.55
C ILE A 16 -17.26 22.82 -3.10
N THR A 17 -18.45 22.30 -3.42
CA THR A 17 -19.71 22.94 -3.03
C THR A 17 -20.03 22.70 -1.54
N GLN A 18 -20.88 23.55 -0.96
CA GLN A 18 -21.34 23.35 0.41
C GLN A 18 -22.11 22.03 0.56
N ASP A 19 -22.93 21.66 -0.44
CA ASP A 19 -23.67 20.39 -0.45
C ASP A 19 -22.74 19.18 -0.41
N PHE A 20 -21.64 19.23 -1.18
CA PHE A 20 -20.63 18.17 -1.16
C PHE A 20 -20.03 18.01 0.24
N LYS A 21 -19.68 19.12 0.90
CA LYS A 21 -19.13 19.10 2.26
C LYS A 21 -20.14 18.51 3.26
N THR A 22 -21.40 18.91 3.18
CA THR A 22 -22.46 18.39 4.05
C THR A 22 -22.64 16.87 3.89
N ILE A 23 -22.69 16.37 2.65
CA ILE A 23 -22.80 14.93 2.39
C ILE A 23 -21.57 14.19 2.94
N LEU A 24 -20.37 14.75 2.73
CA LEU A 24 -19.13 14.13 3.17
C LEU A 24 -19.05 14.08 4.71
N ASP A 25 -19.46 15.13 5.40
CA ASP A 25 -19.51 15.18 6.87
C ASP A 25 -20.47 14.13 7.45
N TRP A 26 -21.66 13.97 6.85
CA TRP A 26 -22.60 12.91 7.24
C TRP A 26 -22.03 11.52 6.98
N ALA A 27 -21.40 11.30 5.82
CA ALA A 27 -20.75 10.05 5.50
C ALA A 27 -19.58 9.75 6.45
N GLN A 28 -18.81 10.78 6.81
CA GLN A 28 -17.70 10.67 7.76
C GLN A 28 -18.17 10.23 9.15
N ALA A 29 -19.33 10.72 9.61
CA ALA A 29 -19.93 10.32 10.88
C ALA A 29 -20.55 8.91 10.83
N ALA A 30 -21.06 8.48 9.67
CA ALA A 30 -21.77 7.21 9.51
C ALA A 30 -20.86 6.01 9.17
N LYS A 31 -19.66 6.24 8.61
CA LYS A 31 -18.76 5.16 8.19
C LYS A 31 -18.30 4.29 9.36
N GLY A 32 -18.23 2.98 9.13
CA GLY A 32 -17.81 2.03 10.18
C GLY A 32 -16.35 1.56 10.09
N ILE A 33 -15.58 2.04 9.11
CA ILE A 33 -14.13 1.77 8.99
C ILE A 33 -13.35 3.07 8.75
N GLY A 34 -12.06 3.08 9.05
CA GLY A 34 -11.17 4.19 8.74
C GLY A 34 -10.97 4.36 7.24
N ILE A 35 -10.79 5.61 6.79
CA ILE A 35 -10.40 5.92 5.41
C ILE A 35 -9.07 6.65 5.49
N ARG A 36 -8.03 6.04 4.93
CA ARG A 36 -6.68 6.59 4.84
C ARG A 36 -6.31 6.87 3.39
N ALA A 37 -5.18 7.51 3.20
CA ALA A 37 -4.66 7.84 1.88
C ALA A 37 -3.41 7.04 1.52
N ASN A 38 -3.25 6.80 0.21
CA ASN A 38 -1.99 6.45 -0.41
C ASN A 38 -1.35 7.78 -0.85
N ALA A 39 -0.36 8.25 -0.12
CA ALA A 39 0.26 9.55 -0.35
C ALA A 39 1.75 9.50 0.00
N ASP A 40 2.57 9.88 -0.97
CA ASP A 40 4.02 9.69 -0.93
C ASP A 40 4.78 11.04 -0.84
N THR A 41 4.07 12.17 -0.96
CA THR A 41 4.62 13.54 -0.93
C THR A 41 3.89 14.40 0.11
N PRO A 42 4.52 15.49 0.61
CA PRO A 42 3.85 16.44 1.52
C PRO A 42 2.56 17.02 0.94
N ASP A 43 2.57 17.44 -0.32
CA ASP A 43 1.39 17.99 -0.99
C ASP A 43 0.28 16.94 -1.14
N GLY A 44 0.65 15.70 -1.47
CA GLY A 44 -0.30 14.58 -1.54
C GLY A 44 -0.94 14.27 -0.18
N ALA A 45 -0.15 14.34 0.91
CA ALA A 45 -0.64 14.16 2.27
C ALA A 45 -1.62 15.28 2.66
N GLN A 46 -1.27 16.53 2.40
CA GLN A 46 -2.11 17.69 2.68
C GLN A 46 -3.41 17.64 1.86
N LEU A 47 -3.33 17.32 0.57
CA LEU A 47 -4.49 17.16 -0.30
C LEU A 47 -5.43 16.07 0.22
N ALA A 48 -4.89 14.92 0.61
CA ALA A 48 -5.69 13.83 1.15
C ALA A 48 -6.39 14.22 2.46
N ARG A 49 -5.69 14.94 3.34
CA ARG A 49 -6.27 15.48 4.58
C ARG A 49 -7.41 16.45 4.28
N ASN A 50 -7.25 17.33 3.29
CA ASN A 50 -8.29 18.26 2.87
C ASN A 50 -9.55 17.53 2.35
N TYR A 51 -9.38 16.35 1.73
CA TYR A 51 -10.49 15.48 1.34
C TYR A 51 -11.05 14.59 2.47
N GLY A 52 -10.56 14.71 3.71
CA GLY A 52 -11.10 14.02 4.88
C GLY A 52 -10.41 12.70 5.25
N ALA A 53 -9.23 12.41 4.69
CA ALA A 53 -8.46 11.22 5.04
C ALA A 53 -8.01 11.27 6.52
N GLN A 54 -8.16 10.14 7.21
CA GLN A 54 -7.80 9.97 8.63
C GLN A 54 -6.46 9.22 8.78
N GLY A 55 -5.44 9.70 8.06
CA GLY A 55 -4.11 9.10 8.04
C GLY A 55 -3.66 8.67 6.65
N ILE A 56 -2.44 8.17 6.59
CA ILE A 56 -1.84 7.57 5.40
C ILE A 56 -1.71 6.07 5.67
N GLY A 57 -2.29 5.24 4.81
CA GLY A 57 -2.21 3.78 4.89
C GLY A 57 -1.08 3.21 4.04
N LEU A 58 -0.52 4.02 3.13
CA LEU A 58 0.63 3.67 2.31
C LEU A 58 1.37 4.94 1.88
N CYS A 59 2.58 5.14 2.40
CA CYS A 59 3.58 6.07 1.89
C CYS A 59 4.73 5.24 1.31
N ARG A 60 4.94 5.36 0.00
CA ARG A 60 5.94 4.62 -0.79
C ARG A 60 7.25 5.38 -0.82
N THR A 61 8.28 4.78 -0.25
CA THR A 61 9.60 5.42 -0.16
C THR A 61 10.35 5.43 -1.49
N GLU A 62 10.06 4.49 -2.39
CA GLU A 62 10.65 4.46 -3.74
C GLU A 62 10.33 5.71 -4.57
N ARG A 63 9.13 6.29 -4.38
CA ARG A 63 8.73 7.53 -5.07
C ARG A 63 9.55 8.73 -4.60
N MET A 64 10.05 8.68 -3.37
CA MET A 64 10.94 9.70 -2.82
C MET A 64 12.34 9.67 -3.46
N PHE A 65 12.76 8.55 -4.06
CA PHE A 65 14.05 8.43 -4.74
C PHE A 65 14.01 8.86 -6.21
N ASN A 66 12.83 8.91 -6.83
CA ASN A 66 12.67 9.25 -8.25
C ASN A 66 12.79 10.75 -8.55
N ALA A 67 12.87 11.60 -7.52
CA ALA A 67 13.13 13.02 -7.72
C ALA A 67 14.53 13.24 -8.33
N ALA A 68 14.67 14.25 -9.20
CA ALA A 68 15.87 14.47 -10.00
C ALA A 68 17.16 14.66 -9.16
N ASP A 69 17.03 15.22 -7.96
CA ASP A 69 18.10 15.42 -6.98
C ASP A 69 18.57 14.11 -6.29
N ARG A 70 17.79 13.03 -6.39
CA ARG A 70 17.99 11.78 -5.63
C ARG A 70 18.23 10.57 -6.50
N LEU A 71 17.66 10.54 -7.70
CA LEU A 71 17.84 9.40 -8.61
C LEU A 71 19.33 9.17 -8.88
N GLY A 72 20.11 10.24 -9.09
CA GLY A 72 21.56 10.13 -9.27
C GLY A 72 22.31 9.57 -8.06
N LEU A 73 21.87 9.88 -6.83
CA LEU A 73 22.46 9.30 -5.61
C LEU A 73 22.09 7.82 -5.47
N PHE A 74 20.85 7.46 -5.84
CA PHE A 74 20.38 6.08 -5.78
C PHE A 74 21.04 5.20 -6.85
N VAL A 75 21.26 5.73 -8.06
CA VAL A 75 22.07 5.06 -9.09
C VAL A 75 23.49 4.82 -8.57
N LYS A 76 24.14 5.82 -7.96
CA LYS A 76 25.48 5.64 -7.35
C LYS A 76 25.49 4.57 -6.26
N LEU A 77 24.45 4.51 -5.43
CA LEU A 77 24.26 3.45 -4.44
C LEU A 77 24.23 2.05 -5.09
N ILE A 78 23.52 1.89 -6.21
CA ILE A 78 23.40 0.61 -6.95
C ILE A 78 24.72 0.21 -7.61
N MET A 79 25.50 1.21 -8.06
CA MET A 79 26.80 1.03 -8.72
C MET A 79 27.97 0.77 -7.74
N ALA A 80 27.79 1.09 -6.46
CA ALA A 80 28.83 0.99 -5.44
C ALA A 80 29.32 -0.46 -5.24
N LYS A 81 30.64 -0.62 -5.16
CA LYS A 81 31.32 -1.93 -5.11
C LYS A 81 31.62 -2.39 -3.69
N SER A 82 31.48 -1.52 -2.70
CA SER A 82 31.76 -1.82 -1.29
C SER A 82 30.66 -1.31 -0.37
N LEU A 83 30.56 -1.92 0.82
CA LEU A 83 29.65 -1.46 1.86
C LEU A 83 29.94 -0.01 2.29
N GLU A 84 31.20 0.37 2.38
CA GLU A 84 31.61 1.72 2.79
C GLU A 84 31.19 2.78 1.77
N GLU A 85 31.35 2.49 0.49
CA GLU A 85 30.85 3.36 -0.59
C GLU A 85 29.32 3.48 -0.57
N ARG A 86 28.60 2.36 -0.33
CA ARG A 86 27.14 2.39 -0.17
C ARG A 86 26.72 3.28 0.99
N LYS A 87 27.37 3.18 2.15
CA LYS A 87 27.07 4.00 3.33
C LYS A 87 27.20 5.50 3.05
N GLN A 88 28.24 5.92 2.33
CA GLN A 88 28.42 7.33 1.96
C GLN A 88 27.26 7.90 1.14
N HIS A 89 26.71 7.10 0.22
CA HIS A 89 25.53 7.50 -0.55
C HIS A 89 24.24 7.46 0.29
N LEU A 90 24.12 6.47 1.18
CA LEU A 90 22.98 6.32 2.09
C LEU A 90 22.87 7.46 3.09
N GLU A 91 23.98 8.01 3.60
CA GLU A 91 23.95 9.17 4.52
C GLU A 91 23.24 10.37 3.89
N LYS A 92 23.57 10.70 2.63
CA LYS A 92 22.91 11.79 1.89
C LYS A 92 21.44 11.50 1.64
N LEU A 93 21.12 10.26 1.26
CA LEU A 93 19.73 9.84 1.05
C LEU A 93 18.92 9.88 2.36
N GLN A 94 19.54 9.58 3.50
CA GLN A 94 18.90 9.62 4.82
C GLN A 94 18.44 11.03 5.18
N GLU A 95 19.28 12.03 4.96
CA GLU A 95 18.94 13.43 5.26
C GLU A 95 17.74 13.90 4.43
N LEU A 96 17.73 13.56 3.14
CA LEU A 96 16.64 13.88 2.22
C LEU A 96 15.34 13.15 2.61
N GLN A 97 15.40 11.85 2.91
CA GLN A 97 14.22 11.10 3.37
C GLN A 97 13.70 11.60 4.72
N LYS A 98 14.59 11.92 5.67
CA LYS A 98 14.21 12.48 6.96
C LYS A 98 13.44 13.79 6.78
N SER A 99 13.90 14.66 5.88
CA SER A 99 13.22 15.91 5.53
C SER A 99 11.79 15.67 5.01
N ASP A 100 11.62 14.71 4.10
CA ASP A 100 10.30 14.34 3.58
C ASP A 100 9.39 13.79 4.67
N PHE A 101 9.89 12.89 5.52
CA PHE A 101 9.11 12.32 6.61
C PHE A 101 8.68 13.38 7.61
N ILE A 102 9.52 14.37 7.93
CA ILE A 102 9.14 15.50 8.79
C ILE A 102 7.94 16.24 8.19
N GLN A 103 7.99 16.54 6.90
CA GLN A 103 6.93 17.29 6.22
C GLN A 103 5.63 16.47 6.12
N ILE A 104 5.71 15.20 5.73
CA ILE A 104 4.54 14.31 5.61
C ILE A 104 3.89 14.07 6.98
N LEU A 105 4.69 13.76 8.01
CA LEU A 105 4.17 13.52 9.36
C LEU A 105 3.54 14.78 9.96
N ARG A 106 4.10 15.96 9.70
CA ARG A 106 3.51 17.24 10.11
C ARG A 106 2.19 17.51 9.38
N ALA A 107 2.13 17.30 8.07
CA ALA A 107 0.90 17.44 7.29
C ALA A 107 -0.23 16.53 7.80
N MET A 108 0.13 15.39 8.41
CA MET A 108 -0.80 14.41 8.99
C MET A 108 -0.85 14.42 10.52
N GLU A 109 -0.49 15.52 11.18
CA GLU A 109 -0.55 15.64 12.63
C GLU A 109 -1.90 15.18 13.20
N GLY A 110 -1.84 14.31 14.22
CA GLY A 110 -3.00 13.68 14.84
C GLY A 110 -3.43 12.36 14.20
N TYR A 111 -2.87 12.00 13.04
CA TYR A 111 -3.20 10.77 12.32
C TYR A 111 -1.99 9.86 12.10
N LYS A 112 -2.28 8.56 11.93
CA LYS A 112 -1.26 7.55 11.62
C LYS A 112 -0.73 7.70 10.20
N VAL A 113 0.57 7.52 10.02
CA VAL A 113 1.24 7.50 8.71
C VAL A 113 2.02 6.20 8.56
N THR A 114 1.52 5.31 7.70
CA THR A 114 2.16 4.02 7.41
C THR A 114 3.16 4.17 6.27
N ILE A 115 4.44 4.04 6.59
CA ILE A 115 5.59 4.18 5.68
C ILE A 115 6.05 2.78 5.27
N ARG A 116 6.00 2.49 3.96
CA ARG A 116 6.50 1.24 3.38
C ARG A 116 7.96 1.42 2.99
N LEU A 117 8.82 0.52 3.46
CA LEU A 117 10.22 0.50 3.06
C LEU A 117 10.36 0.15 1.56
N LEU A 118 11.58 0.30 1.03
CA LEU A 118 11.85 0.12 -0.40
C LEU A 118 11.32 -1.22 -0.91
N ASP A 119 10.50 -1.17 -1.94
CA ASP A 119 9.84 -2.32 -2.53
C ASP A 119 10.36 -2.73 -3.93
N PRO A 120 10.60 -1.83 -4.90
CA PRO A 120 10.98 -2.26 -6.24
C PRO A 120 12.38 -2.88 -6.29
N PRO A 121 12.64 -3.77 -7.27
CA PRO A 121 13.98 -4.28 -7.53
C PRO A 121 14.91 -3.15 -8.00
N LEU A 122 16.21 -3.32 -7.73
CA LEU A 122 17.19 -2.25 -7.96
C LEU A 122 17.35 -1.86 -9.44
N HIS A 123 17.08 -2.77 -10.38
CA HIS A 123 17.19 -2.47 -11.81
C HIS A 123 16.15 -1.45 -12.30
N GLU A 124 15.02 -1.25 -11.60
CA GLU A 124 14.01 -0.25 -11.98
C GLU A 124 14.53 1.20 -11.84
N PHE A 125 15.61 1.42 -11.09
CA PHE A 125 16.25 2.74 -10.96
C PHE A 125 17.40 2.95 -11.95
N LEU A 126 17.78 1.92 -12.71
CA LEU A 126 18.79 2.03 -13.75
C LEU A 126 18.10 2.27 -15.11
N PRO A 127 18.75 2.98 -16.05
CA PRO A 127 18.22 3.10 -17.40
C PRO A 127 18.08 1.72 -18.06
N ASN A 128 17.10 1.58 -18.97
CA ASN A 128 16.86 0.33 -19.65
C ASN A 128 18.12 -0.11 -20.44
N PRO A 129 18.54 -1.38 -20.38
CA PRO A 129 19.68 -1.89 -21.16
C PRO A 129 19.65 -1.52 -22.65
N GLU A 130 18.48 -1.53 -23.29
CA GLU A 130 18.34 -1.14 -24.70
C GLU A 130 18.63 0.36 -24.92
N GLU A 131 18.14 1.22 -24.01
CA GLU A 131 18.43 2.65 -24.04
C GLU A 131 19.91 2.93 -23.84
N LEU A 132 20.56 2.19 -22.93
CA LEU A 132 22.00 2.28 -22.68
C LEU A 132 22.82 1.85 -23.89
N ILE A 133 22.44 0.75 -24.57
CA ILE A 133 23.10 0.30 -25.81
C ILE A 133 22.97 1.38 -26.89
N ASN A 134 21.77 1.94 -27.07
CA ASN A 134 21.54 3.02 -28.03
C ASN A 134 22.34 4.28 -27.67
N LYS A 135 22.47 4.60 -26.38
CA LYS A 135 23.30 5.70 -25.89
C LYS A 135 24.78 5.47 -26.21
N ILE A 136 25.29 4.27 -25.96
CA ILE A 136 26.68 3.88 -26.27
C ILE A 136 26.96 4.04 -27.78
N HIS A 137 26.10 3.50 -28.65
CA HIS A 137 26.27 3.64 -30.11
C HIS A 137 26.25 5.10 -30.59
N LYS A 138 25.48 5.97 -29.93
CA LYS A 138 25.49 7.42 -30.23
C LYS A 138 26.79 8.09 -29.80
N LEU A 139 27.28 7.78 -28.59
CA LEU A 139 28.51 8.32 -28.04
C LEU A 139 29.75 7.86 -28.83
N GLU A 140 29.76 6.62 -29.32
CA GLU A 140 30.80 6.08 -30.20
C GLU A 140 30.95 6.89 -31.51
N LYS A 141 29.85 7.45 -32.02
CA LYS A 141 29.87 8.34 -33.19
C LYS A 141 30.34 9.77 -32.87
N GLN A 142 30.30 10.17 -31.60
CA GLN A 142 30.60 11.53 -31.14
C GLN A 142 32.01 11.65 -30.51
N GLY A 143 32.72 10.55 -30.29
CA GLY A 143 34.12 10.54 -29.85
C GLY A 143 34.34 10.73 -28.34
N GLY A 144 33.33 10.52 -27.50
CA GLY A 144 33.44 10.66 -26.04
C GLY A 144 33.86 9.38 -25.32
N GLU A 145 35.17 9.06 -25.29
CA GLU A 145 35.68 7.79 -24.73
C GLU A 145 35.31 7.56 -23.25
N SER A 146 35.39 8.60 -22.40
CA SER A 146 35.06 8.50 -20.97
C SER A 146 33.56 8.22 -20.74
N ASP A 147 32.68 8.88 -21.48
CA ASP A 147 31.22 8.71 -21.35
C ASP A 147 30.78 7.32 -21.84
N ILE A 148 31.50 6.76 -22.83
CA ILE A 148 31.28 5.40 -23.33
C ILE A 148 31.63 4.37 -22.25
N GLU A 149 32.78 4.53 -21.57
CA GLU A 149 33.21 3.62 -20.53
C GLU A 149 32.23 3.62 -19.34
N GLU A 150 31.81 4.80 -18.88
CA GLU A 150 30.79 4.92 -17.83
C GLU A 150 29.47 4.24 -18.24
N ALA A 151 28.98 4.49 -19.45
CA ALA A 151 27.76 3.87 -19.95
C ALA A 151 27.88 2.33 -20.06
N LYS A 152 29.06 1.81 -20.42
CA LYS A 152 29.33 0.36 -20.46
C LYS A 152 29.29 -0.26 -19.06
N ILE A 153 29.85 0.42 -18.05
CA ILE A 153 29.82 -0.04 -16.65
C ILE A 153 28.36 -0.08 -16.14
N VAL A 154 27.57 0.97 -16.40
CA VAL A 154 26.14 1.00 -16.02
C VAL A 154 25.36 -0.10 -16.74
N LEU A 155 25.62 -0.33 -18.03
CA LEU A 155 24.99 -1.40 -18.81
C LEU A 155 25.31 -2.79 -18.23
N ALA A 156 26.56 -3.04 -17.85
CA ALA A 156 26.95 -4.31 -17.25
C ALA A 156 26.19 -4.56 -15.94
N ARG A 157 26.07 -3.53 -15.09
CA ARG A 157 25.31 -3.60 -13.84
C ARG A 157 23.81 -3.78 -14.07
N ALA A 158 23.23 -3.06 -15.04
CA ALA A 158 21.82 -3.20 -15.41
C ALA A 158 21.50 -4.61 -15.90
N LYS A 159 22.40 -5.23 -16.69
CA LYS A 159 22.27 -6.62 -17.12
C LYS A 159 22.43 -7.63 -15.98
N GLU A 160 23.34 -7.38 -15.05
CA GLU A 160 23.52 -8.23 -13.86
C GLU A 160 22.28 -8.25 -12.97
N LEU A 161 21.64 -7.10 -12.79
CA LEU A 161 20.44 -6.94 -11.97
C LEU A 161 19.14 -7.24 -12.72
N ALA A 162 19.20 -7.47 -14.04
CA ALA A 162 18.02 -7.76 -14.84
C ALA A 162 17.42 -9.10 -14.45
N GLU A 163 16.10 -9.12 -14.31
CA GLU A 163 15.36 -10.32 -13.93
C GLU A 163 14.33 -10.68 -15.00
N ILE A 164 14.07 -11.97 -15.17
CA ILE A 164 13.05 -12.46 -16.12
C ILE A 164 11.65 -12.07 -15.63
N ASN A 165 11.41 -12.18 -14.31
CA ASN A 165 10.12 -11.85 -13.68
C ASN A 165 10.34 -10.90 -12.49
N PRO A 166 10.54 -9.59 -12.73
CA PRO A 166 10.84 -8.61 -11.67
C PRO A 166 9.82 -8.57 -10.52
N MET A 167 8.54 -8.82 -10.84
CA MET A 167 7.46 -8.86 -9.83
C MET A 167 7.68 -9.93 -8.75
N MET A 168 8.36 -11.02 -9.07
CA MET A 168 8.66 -12.12 -8.14
C MET A 168 10.13 -12.19 -7.73
N GLY A 169 10.95 -11.20 -8.11
CA GLY A 169 12.40 -11.24 -8.01
C GLY A 169 13.00 -10.67 -6.72
N HIS A 170 14.19 -10.09 -6.84
CA HIS A 170 14.98 -9.52 -5.77
C HIS A 170 14.50 -8.12 -5.40
N ARG A 171 13.42 -8.10 -4.62
CA ARG A 171 12.69 -6.88 -4.26
C ARG A 171 12.20 -6.91 -2.80
N GLY A 172 11.68 -5.81 -2.30
CA GLY A 172 11.11 -5.69 -0.96
C GLY A 172 12.01 -6.22 0.16
N VAL A 173 11.44 -7.00 1.10
CA VAL A 173 12.20 -7.56 2.23
C VAL A 173 13.47 -8.31 1.82
N ARG A 174 13.51 -8.90 0.62
CA ARG A 174 14.67 -9.66 0.13
C ARG A 174 15.86 -8.73 -0.14
N VAL A 175 15.61 -7.54 -0.70
CA VAL A 175 16.61 -6.47 -0.82
C VAL A 175 17.04 -6.00 0.57
N GLY A 176 16.09 -5.80 1.48
CA GLY A 176 16.37 -5.41 2.86
C GLY A 176 17.16 -6.46 3.68
N ILE A 177 17.20 -7.71 3.24
CA ILE A 177 18.02 -8.77 3.87
C ILE A 177 19.42 -8.84 3.25
N THR A 178 19.54 -8.73 1.93
CA THR A 178 20.84 -8.81 1.25
C THR A 178 21.64 -7.51 1.32
N TYR A 179 20.94 -6.37 1.43
CA TYR A 179 21.49 -5.03 1.57
C TYR A 179 20.85 -4.32 2.79
N PRO A 180 21.09 -4.82 4.01
CA PRO A 180 20.42 -4.36 5.22
C PRO A 180 20.65 -2.87 5.53
N GLU A 181 21.76 -2.30 5.06
CA GLU A 181 22.08 -0.89 5.19
C GLU A 181 21.02 0.02 4.54
N ILE A 182 20.32 -0.45 3.50
CA ILE A 182 19.23 0.31 2.87
C ILE A 182 18.08 0.46 3.86
N TYR A 183 17.59 -0.64 4.43
CA TYR A 183 16.49 -0.60 5.39
C TYR A 183 16.90 0.06 6.71
N GLU A 184 18.13 -0.13 7.16
CA GLU A 184 18.66 0.59 8.33
C GLU A 184 18.57 2.11 8.13
N MET A 185 19.01 2.61 6.96
CA MET A 185 18.93 4.03 6.64
C MET A 185 17.48 4.55 6.68
N GLN A 186 16.54 3.84 6.04
CA GLN A 186 15.14 4.27 5.99
C GLN A 186 14.49 4.23 7.38
N ILE A 187 14.74 3.18 8.16
CA ILE A 187 14.25 3.06 9.54
C ILE A 187 14.82 4.21 10.39
N ARG A 188 16.11 4.51 10.26
CA ARG A 188 16.75 5.62 10.97
C ARG A 188 16.14 6.95 10.58
N ALA A 189 15.92 7.22 9.30
CA ALA A 189 15.27 8.44 8.83
C ALA A 189 13.88 8.64 9.46
N VAL A 190 13.06 7.57 9.56
CA VAL A 190 11.76 7.63 10.22
C VAL A 190 11.88 7.93 11.71
N PHE A 191 12.79 7.25 12.43
CA PHE A 191 13.01 7.49 13.86
C PHE A 191 13.54 8.89 14.15
N GLU A 192 14.53 9.37 13.39
CA GLU A 192 15.09 10.71 13.57
C GLU A 192 14.06 11.80 13.25
N ALA A 193 13.29 11.67 12.16
CA ALA A 193 12.18 12.58 11.85
C ALA A 193 11.16 12.63 13.01
N SER A 194 10.84 11.47 13.59
CA SER A 194 9.91 11.37 14.72
C SER A 194 10.47 12.01 15.99
N ALA A 195 11.77 11.87 16.24
CA ALA A 195 12.45 12.48 17.38
C ALA A 195 12.46 14.02 17.28
N GLU A 196 12.75 14.55 16.09
CA GLU A 196 12.73 15.99 15.82
C GLU A 196 11.31 16.57 15.98
N LEU A 197 10.30 15.91 15.41
CA LEU A 197 8.90 16.32 15.55
C LEU A 197 8.41 16.25 16.99
N THR A 198 8.83 15.25 17.76
CA THR A 198 8.50 15.13 19.19
C THR A 198 9.07 16.30 19.98
N LYS A 199 10.32 16.70 19.72
CA LYS A 199 10.93 17.89 20.35
C LYS A 199 10.20 19.18 19.98
N GLN A 200 9.65 19.24 18.77
CA GLN A 200 8.82 20.35 18.28
C GLN A 200 7.35 20.26 18.76
N LYS A 201 7.00 19.26 19.58
CA LYS A 201 5.65 19.01 20.11
C LYS A 201 4.58 18.75 19.03
N VAL A 202 4.99 18.25 17.86
CA VAL A 202 4.06 17.81 16.81
C VAL A 202 3.56 16.40 17.14
N ASN A 203 2.24 16.20 17.12
CA ASN A 203 1.62 14.91 17.44
C ASN A 203 1.66 13.93 16.23
N ALA A 204 2.84 13.37 15.96
CA ALA A 204 3.08 12.46 14.84
C ALA A 204 2.95 10.97 15.23
N PHE A 205 2.30 10.17 14.38
CA PHE A 205 2.08 8.73 14.60
C PHE A 205 2.59 7.85 13.43
N PRO A 206 3.92 7.77 13.24
CA PRO A 206 4.50 6.92 12.19
C PRO A 206 4.27 5.42 12.46
N GLN A 207 4.18 4.65 11.38
CA GLN A 207 4.23 3.20 11.37
C GLN A 207 5.19 2.75 10.27
N ILE A 208 6.03 1.74 10.53
CA ILE A 208 6.96 1.17 9.54
C ILE A 208 6.41 -0.16 9.06
N MET A 209 6.31 -0.32 7.74
CA MET A 209 5.73 -1.48 7.08
C MET A 209 6.74 -2.15 6.14
N ILE A 210 6.92 -3.45 6.33
CA ILE A 210 7.83 -4.27 5.51
C ILE A 210 7.07 -4.90 4.33
N PRO A 211 7.48 -4.65 3.06
CA PRO A 211 6.87 -5.25 1.87
C PRO A 211 7.36 -6.68 1.61
N GLN A 212 6.59 -7.45 0.83
CA GLN A 212 6.97 -8.74 0.23
C GLN A 212 7.35 -9.86 1.22
N VAL A 213 6.84 -9.81 2.45
CA VAL A 213 7.15 -10.80 3.50
C VAL A 213 6.41 -12.11 3.26
N GLY A 214 7.16 -13.22 3.17
CA GLY A 214 6.63 -14.57 3.03
C GLY A 214 6.75 -15.43 4.28
N SER A 215 7.58 -15.04 5.25
CA SER A 215 7.90 -15.84 6.44
C SER A 215 8.19 -14.99 7.68
N ILE A 216 8.01 -15.59 8.86
CA ILE A 216 8.35 -14.96 10.15
C ILE A 216 9.86 -14.71 10.29
N ALA A 217 10.70 -15.54 9.68
CA ALA A 217 12.15 -15.38 9.73
C ALA A 217 12.62 -14.10 9.01
N GLU A 218 12.07 -13.81 7.83
CA GLU A 218 12.32 -12.55 7.11
C GLU A 218 11.89 -11.35 7.95
N LEU A 219 10.69 -11.41 8.54
CA LEU A 219 10.18 -10.31 9.36
C LEU A 219 11.01 -10.08 10.64
N ASN A 220 11.44 -11.16 11.31
CA ASN A 220 12.28 -11.10 12.50
C ASN A 220 13.68 -10.57 12.21
N HIS A 221 14.24 -10.89 11.03
CA HIS A 221 15.51 -10.33 10.61
C HIS A 221 15.44 -8.80 10.55
N ILE A 222 14.42 -8.25 9.87
CA ILE A 222 14.23 -6.79 9.82
C ILE A 222 13.85 -6.20 11.18
N LYS A 223 13.11 -6.93 12.01
CA LYS A 223 12.78 -6.49 13.37
C LYS A 223 14.03 -6.27 14.22
N SER A 224 15.04 -7.12 14.08
CA SER A 224 16.33 -6.95 14.78
C SER A 224 17.03 -5.64 14.39
N ILE A 225 17.01 -5.28 13.10
CA ILE A 225 17.54 -4.00 12.60
C ILE A 225 16.74 -2.84 13.18
N TYR A 226 15.41 -2.96 13.15
CA TYR A 226 14.50 -1.96 13.72
C TYR A 226 14.81 -1.70 15.21
N ASP A 227 14.95 -2.75 16.03
CA ASP A 227 15.14 -2.61 17.48
C ASP A 227 16.52 -2.04 17.83
N ARG A 228 17.55 -2.40 17.06
CA ARG A 228 18.87 -1.80 17.17
C ARG A 228 18.85 -0.31 16.84
N VAL A 229 18.33 0.07 15.66
CA VAL A 229 18.25 1.48 15.23
C VAL A 229 17.40 2.31 16.18
N LYS A 230 16.29 1.75 16.67
CA LYS A 230 15.47 2.38 17.71
C LYS A 230 16.30 2.73 18.93
N SER A 231 17.05 1.77 19.46
CA SER A 231 17.85 1.94 20.68
C SER A 231 18.93 3.02 20.50
N GLU A 232 19.58 3.04 19.34
CA GLU A 232 20.58 4.07 18.99
C GLU A 232 19.95 5.48 18.89
N VAL A 233 18.82 5.62 18.20
CA VAL A 233 18.15 6.93 18.05
C VAL A 233 17.56 7.42 19.37
N GLU A 234 16.93 6.55 20.16
CA GLU A 234 16.43 6.89 21.50
C GLU A 234 17.57 7.38 22.41
N SER A 235 18.74 6.74 22.35
CA SER A 235 19.93 7.14 23.11
C SER A 235 20.48 8.49 22.65
N LYS A 236 20.60 8.68 21.32
CA LYS A 236 21.08 9.94 20.71
C LYS A 236 20.19 11.13 21.06
N TYR A 237 18.87 10.94 21.07
CA TYR A 237 17.92 12.04 21.28
C TYR A 237 17.43 12.19 22.72
N GLY A 238 17.68 11.21 23.59
CA GLY A 238 17.26 11.20 24.99
C GLY A 238 15.74 11.10 25.17
N LEU A 239 15.05 10.37 24.28
CA LEU A 239 13.58 10.26 24.28
C LEU A 239 13.11 8.87 23.86
N LYS A 240 11.90 8.49 24.28
CA LYS A 240 11.26 7.22 23.90
C LYS A 240 10.34 7.41 22.71
N LEU A 241 10.51 6.57 21.69
CA LEU A 241 9.74 6.63 20.44
C LEU A 241 8.84 5.41 20.32
N LYS A 242 7.56 5.66 20.04
CA LYS A 242 6.57 4.63 19.76
C LYS A 242 6.20 4.68 18.27
N ILE A 243 6.83 3.80 17.50
CA ILE A 243 6.58 3.63 16.06
C ILE A 243 6.13 2.18 15.87
N ASN A 244 4.93 1.94 15.36
CA ASN A 244 4.50 0.55 15.19
C ASN A 244 5.28 -0.14 14.07
N PHE A 245 5.68 -1.39 14.29
CA PHE A 245 6.31 -2.24 13.28
C PHE A 245 5.31 -3.24 12.72
N GLY A 246 5.13 -3.29 11.40
CA GLY A 246 4.15 -4.18 10.77
C GLY A 246 4.60 -4.65 9.39
N THR A 247 3.72 -5.37 8.72
CA THR A 247 4.02 -5.99 7.41
C THR A 247 2.89 -5.79 6.43
N MET A 248 3.27 -5.67 5.16
CA MET A 248 2.33 -5.84 4.06
C MET A 248 2.00 -7.33 3.91
N LEU A 249 0.73 -7.65 3.68
CA LEU A 249 0.26 -8.98 3.34
C LEU A 249 -0.10 -9.00 1.85
N GLU A 250 0.86 -9.43 1.05
CA GLU A 250 0.76 -9.44 -0.42
C GLU A 250 1.39 -10.70 -1.05
N VAL A 251 2.10 -11.49 -0.24
CA VAL A 251 2.60 -12.81 -0.63
C VAL A 251 1.63 -13.87 -0.12
N VAL A 252 1.25 -14.82 -0.99
CA VAL A 252 0.28 -15.89 -0.65
C VAL A 252 0.73 -16.66 0.60
N ARG A 253 1.99 -17.06 0.69
CA ARG A 253 2.55 -17.74 1.87
C ARG A 253 2.39 -16.91 3.14
N GLY A 254 2.70 -15.62 3.09
CA GLY A 254 2.55 -14.71 4.23
C GLY A 254 1.11 -14.59 4.72
N CYS A 255 0.13 -14.65 3.80
CA CYS A 255 -1.29 -14.69 4.15
C CYS A 255 -1.69 -16.02 4.81
N LEU A 256 -1.22 -17.16 4.27
CA LEU A 256 -1.49 -18.49 4.83
C LEU A 256 -0.91 -18.65 6.25
N THR A 257 0.28 -18.10 6.49
CA THR A 257 0.98 -18.17 7.78
C THR A 257 0.86 -16.89 8.61
N SER A 258 -0.19 -16.08 8.42
CA SER A 258 -0.30 -14.76 9.07
C SER A 258 -0.39 -14.81 10.60
N HIS A 259 -0.78 -15.96 11.19
CA HIS A 259 -0.73 -16.19 12.63
C HIS A 259 0.72 -16.15 13.16
N GLU A 260 1.68 -16.70 12.42
CA GLU A 260 3.10 -16.60 12.78
C GLU A 260 3.58 -15.16 12.71
N LEU A 261 3.21 -14.45 11.62
CA LEU A 261 3.58 -13.05 11.40
C LEU A 261 3.05 -12.12 12.51
N ALA A 262 1.87 -12.41 13.06
CA ALA A 262 1.23 -11.62 14.11
C ALA A 262 2.00 -11.62 15.45
N ASN A 263 2.92 -12.57 15.66
CA ASN A 263 3.82 -12.56 16.82
C ASN A 263 4.76 -11.35 16.82
N THR A 264 5.20 -10.92 15.63
CA THR A 264 6.14 -9.81 15.46
C THR A 264 5.47 -8.54 14.97
N ALA A 265 4.51 -8.67 14.04
CA ALA A 265 3.79 -7.53 13.48
C ALA A 265 2.77 -6.94 14.47
N GLU A 266 2.72 -5.62 14.56
CA GLU A 266 1.74 -4.85 15.32
C GLU A 266 0.52 -4.43 14.47
N PHE A 267 0.65 -4.49 13.14
CA PHE A 267 -0.42 -4.27 12.19
C PHE A 267 -0.15 -5.01 10.87
N PHE A 268 -1.21 -5.25 10.10
CA PHE A 268 -1.15 -5.71 8.72
C PHE A 268 -1.73 -4.68 7.77
N SER A 269 -1.22 -4.65 6.54
CA SER A 269 -1.88 -3.96 5.43
C SER A 269 -1.89 -4.87 4.22
N PHE A 270 -3.05 -5.16 3.65
CA PHE A 270 -3.08 -5.96 2.42
C PHE A 270 -2.63 -5.12 1.22
N GLY A 271 -1.57 -5.59 0.55
CA GLY A 271 -1.14 -5.09 -0.75
C GLY A 271 -1.93 -5.80 -1.84
N THR A 272 -3.19 -5.39 -2.03
CA THR A 272 -4.15 -6.17 -2.82
C THR A 272 -3.81 -6.24 -4.31
N ASN A 273 -3.03 -5.31 -4.83
CA ASN A 273 -2.55 -5.38 -6.22
C ASN A 273 -1.64 -6.61 -6.40
N ASP A 274 -0.57 -6.72 -5.61
CA ASP A 274 0.37 -7.85 -5.67
C ASP A 274 -0.27 -9.16 -5.19
N LEU A 275 -1.15 -9.10 -4.20
CA LEU A 275 -1.89 -10.29 -3.77
C LEU A 275 -2.79 -10.84 -4.88
N THR A 276 -3.43 -9.97 -5.66
CA THR A 276 -4.25 -10.38 -6.80
C THR A 276 -3.38 -11.00 -7.89
N GLN A 277 -2.24 -10.38 -8.21
CA GLN A 277 -1.28 -10.94 -9.16
C GLN A 277 -0.85 -12.35 -8.73
N ALA A 278 -0.53 -12.54 -7.45
CA ALA A 278 -0.10 -13.83 -6.92
C ALA A 278 -1.22 -14.90 -6.88
N VAL A 279 -2.45 -14.52 -6.54
CA VAL A 279 -3.58 -15.47 -6.47
C VAL A 279 -4.05 -15.90 -7.86
N PHE A 280 -4.13 -14.97 -8.81
CA PHE A 280 -4.51 -15.28 -10.19
C PHE A 280 -3.34 -15.80 -11.03
N SER A 281 -2.10 -15.64 -10.57
CA SER A 281 -0.89 -15.80 -11.39
C SER A 281 -0.94 -14.91 -12.64
N PHE A 282 -1.44 -13.68 -12.47
CA PHE A 282 -1.54 -12.68 -13.52
C PHE A 282 -0.46 -11.61 -13.30
N SER A 283 0.45 -11.47 -14.25
CA SER A 283 1.16 -10.20 -14.43
C SER A 283 0.13 -9.16 -14.87
N ARG A 284 -0.05 -8.08 -14.11
CA ARG A 284 -1.10 -7.10 -14.37
C ARG A 284 -0.97 -6.49 -15.76
N GLU A 285 0.25 -6.09 -16.11
CA GLU A 285 0.54 -5.42 -17.39
C GLU A 285 0.28 -6.37 -18.58
N ASP A 286 0.72 -7.63 -18.47
CA ASP A 286 0.47 -8.63 -19.50
C ASP A 286 -1.02 -8.99 -19.60
N ALA A 287 -1.71 -9.12 -18.46
CA ALA A 287 -3.12 -9.47 -18.43
C ALA A 287 -3.97 -8.36 -19.09
N GLU A 288 -3.82 -7.12 -18.62
CA GLU A 288 -4.55 -5.96 -19.15
C GLU A 288 -4.28 -5.75 -20.65
N GLY A 289 -3.05 -5.98 -21.11
CA GLY A 289 -2.66 -5.78 -22.51
C GLY A 289 -2.97 -6.93 -23.48
N LYS A 290 -3.10 -8.18 -23.01
CA LYS A 290 -3.16 -9.37 -23.89
C LYS A 290 -4.49 -10.11 -23.89
N PHE A 291 -5.05 -10.44 -22.73
CA PHE A 291 -6.18 -11.38 -22.66
C PHE A 291 -7.35 -10.95 -21.76
N LEU A 292 -7.11 -10.03 -20.81
CA LEU A 292 -8.14 -9.63 -19.85
C LEU A 292 -9.37 -8.98 -20.52
N PRO A 293 -9.25 -8.14 -21.57
CA PRO A 293 -10.42 -7.63 -22.29
C PRO A 293 -11.32 -8.75 -22.84
N GLU A 294 -10.73 -9.78 -23.44
CA GLU A 294 -11.46 -10.92 -24.00
C GLU A 294 -12.11 -11.78 -22.90
N TYR A 295 -11.47 -11.92 -21.73
CA TYR A 295 -12.05 -12.58 -20.56
C TYR A 295 -13.32 -11.88 -20.06
N LEU A 296 -13.35 -10.55 -20.10
CA LEU A 296 -14.52 -9.76 -19.70
C LEU A 296 -15.63 -9.85 -20.75
N GLU A 297 -15.29 -9.76 -22.04
CA GLU A 297 -16.26 -9.89 -23.14
C GLU A 297 -16.93 -11.26 -23.16
N LYS A 298 -16.16 -12.33 -22.88
CA LYS A 298 -16.68 -13.70 -22.79
C LYS A 298 -17.32 -14.03 -21.44
N GLU A 299 -17.41 -13.06 -20.53
CA GLU A 299 -17.92 -13.24 -19.16
C GLU A 299 -17.22 -14.37 -18.37
N VAL A 300 -15.97 -14.70 -18.74
CA VAL A 300 -15.11 -15.61 -17.96
C VAL A 300 -14.78 -14.98 -16.61
N LEU A 301 -14.62 -13.65 -16.59
CA LEU A 301 -14.58 -12.84 -15.39
C LEU A 301 -15.70 -11.80 -15.45
N GLU A 302 -16.44 -11.65 -14.34
CA GLU A 302 -17.48 -10.61 -14.25
C GLU A 302 -16.86 -9.20 -14.28
N ARG A 303 -15.65 -9.05 -13.71
CA ARG A 303 -14.98 -7.75 -13.52
C ARG A 303 -13.47 -7.92 -13.59
N ASN A 304 -12.79 -6.82 -13.90
CA ASN A 304 -11.34 -6.75 -13.81
C ASN A 304 -10.91 -6.91 -12.33
N PRO A 305 -10.17 -8.00 -11.98
CA PRO A 305 -9.81 -8.30 -10.60
C PRO A 305 -8.80 -7.32 -10.00
N PHE A 306 -8.17 -6.45 -10.81
CA PHE A 306 -7.29 -5.38 -10.36
C PHE A 306 -8.02 -4.06 -10.07
N GLN A 307 -9.31 -3.96 -10.42
CA GLN A 307 -10.16 -2.80 -10.15
C GLN A 307 -11.15 -3.06 -9.01
N THR A 308 -11.80 -4.23 -9.03
CA THR A 308 -12.67 -4.70 -7.95
C THR A 308 -12.13 -6.01 -7.42
N VAL A 309 -11.98 -6.11 -6.10
CA VAL A 309 -11.42 -7.29 -5.44
C VAL A 309 -12.25 -8.53 -5.78
N ASP A 310 -11.56 -9.59 -6.20
CA ASP A 310 -12.16 -10.91 -6.30
C ASP A 310 -12.53 -11.41 -4.89
N VAL A 311 -13.82 -11.46 -4.58
CA VAL A 311 -14.32 -11.87 -3.27
C VAL A 311 -14.08 -13.36 -2.99
N ASN A 312 -14.06 -14.20 -4.03
CA ASN A 312 -14.07 -15.65 -3.90
C ASN A 312 -12.67 -16.25 -3.76
N GLY A 313 -11.68 -15.77 -4.52
CA GLY A 313 -10.28 -16.18 -4.39
C GLY A 313 -9.51 -15.26 -3.46
N VAL A 314 -9.17 -14.04 -3.92
CA VAL A 314 -8.36 -13.07 -3.15
C VAL A 314 -9.01 -12.75 -1.81
N GLY A 315 -10.32 -12.51 -1.81
CA GLY A 315 -11.11 -12.21 -0.61
C GLY A 315 -11.16 -13.37 0.40
N SER A 316 -11.12 -14.63 -0.06
CA SER A 316 -11.03 -15.80 0.84
C SER A 316 -9.68 -15.87 1.54
N LEU A 317 -8.59 -15.58 0.82
CA LEU A 317 -7.25 -15.52 1.40
C LEU A 317 -7.12 -14.37 2.41
N ILE A 318 -7.71 -13.20 2.12
CA ILE A 318 -7.78 -12.07 3.05
C ILE A 318 -8.54 -12.45 4.32
N LYS A 319 -9.72 -13.10 4.21
CA LYS A 319 -10.51 -13.55 5.37
C LYS A 319 -9.70 -14.52 6.25
N LEU A 320 -9.03 -15.49 5.65
CA LEU A 320 -8.17 -16.43 6.35
C LEU A 320 -7.06 -15.70 7.11
N ALA A 321 -6.37 -14.79 6.42
CA ALA A 321 -5.27 -14.04 7.01
C ALA A 321 -5.72 -13.13 8.18
N ILE A 322 -6.90 -12.52 8.08
CA ILE A 322 -7.52 -11.75 9.18
C ILE A 322 -7.81 -12.65 10.37
N ALA A 323 -8.45 -13.80 10.15
CA ALA A 323 -8.80 -14.73 11.20
C ALA A 323 -7.55 -15.25 11.94
N ASN A 324 -6.53 -15.68 11.19
CA ASN A 324 -5.26 -16.16 11.71
C ASN A 324 -4.47 -15.07 12.46
N GLY A 325 -4.45 -13.84 11.95
CA GLY A 325 -3.80 -12.73 12.66
C GLY A 325 -4.48 -12.40 13.98
N ARG A 326 -5.82 -12.36 13.98
CA ARG A 326 -6.62 -12.04 15.16
C ARG A 326 -6.70 -13.17 16.18
N SER A 327 -6.48 -14.42 15.80
CA SER A 327 -6.40 -15.52 16.77
C SER A 327 -5.16 -15.40 17.67
N VAL A 328 -4.11 -14.74 17.19
CA VAL A 328 -2.89 -14.45 17.97
C VAL A 328 -2.99 -13.07 18.64
N LYS A 329 -3.47 -12.06 17.92
CA LYS A 329 -3.58 -10.68 18.42
C LYS A 329 -4.95 -10.10 18.10
N PRO A 330 -5.98 -10.27 18.96
CA PRO A 330 -7.37 -9.90 18.65
C PRO A 330 -7.57 -8.44 18.22
N GLY A 331 -6.78 -7.52 18.77
CA GLY A 331 -6.82 -6.09 18.46
C GLY A 331 -5.86 -5.63 17.36
N ILE A 332 -5.22 -6.54 16.61
CA ILE A 332 -4.30 -6.15 15.53
C ILE A 332 -5.02 -5.28 14.50
N GLU A 333 -4.40 -4.13 14.19
CA GLU A 333 -4.90 -3.22 13.16
C GLU A 333 -4.66 -3.87 11.79
N ILE A 334 -5.70 -3.94 10.96
CA ILE A 334 -5.62 -4.55 9.63
C ILE A 334 -6.19 -3.59 8.59
N GLY A 335 -5.34 -3.11 7.69
CA GLY A 335 -5.69 -2.23 6.60
C GLY A 335 -5.73 -2.93 5.25
N VAL A 336 -6.24 -2.23 4.25
CA VAL A 336 -6.08 -2.57 2.83
C VAL A 336 -5.56 -1.34 2.10
N CYS A 337 -4.53 -1.52 1.29
CA CYS A 337 -4.00 -0.49 0.39
C CYS A 337 -3.99 -1.00 -1.07
N GLY A 338 -3.81 -0.08 -2.00
CA GLY A 338 -3.89 -0.35 -3.44
C GLY A 338 -5.16 0.20 -4.09
N GLU A 339 -5.40 -0.23 -5.32
CA GLU A 339 -6.47 0.30 -6.18
C GLU A 339 -7.86 0.05 -5.57
N HIS A 340 -8.04 -1.17 -5.03
CA HIS A 340 -9.27 -1.65 -4.40
C HIS A 340 -9.72 -0.82 -3.19
N GLY A 341 -8.79 -0.09 -2.54
CA GLY A 341 -9.12 0.79 -1.42
C GLY A 341 -10.02 1.96 -1.80
N GLY A 342 -10.13 2.28 -3.10
CA GLY A 342 -11.02 3.31 -3.64
C GLY A 342 -12.22 2.79 -4.43
N ASP A 343 -12.41 1.47 -4.54
CA ASP A 343 -13.53 0.87 -5.25
C ASP A 343 -14.73 0.60 -4.30
N PRO A 344 -15.92 1.16 -4.53
CA PRO A 344 -17.07 1.00 -3.63
C PRO A 344 -17.46 -0.45 -3.32
N ASN A 345 -17.37 -1.35 -4.30
CA ASN A 345 -17.72 -2.76 -4.10
C ASN A 345 -16.70 -3.47 -3.21
N SER A 346 -15.42 -3.22 -3.46
CA SER A 346 -14.32 -3.71 -2.62
C SER A 346 -14.40 -3.17 -1.20
N ILE A 347 -14.68 -1.87 -1.02
CA ILE A 347 -14.86 -1.25 0.30
C ILE A 347 -16.01 -1.90 1.07
N LYS A 348 -17.14 -2.17 0.40
CA LYS A 348 -18.27 -2.89 1.01
C LYS A 348 -17.86 -4.30 1.46
N PHE A 349 -17.07 -5.01 0.65
CA PHE A 349 -16.53 -6.31 1.04
C PHE A 349 -15.59 -6.20 2.24
N PHE A 350 -14.60 -5.30 2.21
CA PHE A 350 -13.64 -5.09 3.30
C PHE A 350 -14.33 -4.70 4.61
N HIS A 351 -15.36 -3.85 4.53
CA HIS A 351 -16.22 -3.53 5.66
C HIS A 351 -16.88 -4.78 6.25
N SER A 352 -17.40 -5.67 5.40
CA SER A 352 -18.12 -6.87 5.84
C SER A 352 -17.23 -7.89 6.57
N ILE A 353 -15.94 -7.93 6.24
CA ILE A 353 -14.95 -8.83 6.87
C ILE A 353 -14.20 -8.14 8.02
N GLY A 354 -14.57 -6.90 8.35
CA GLY A 354 -14.10 -6.19 9.54
C GLY A 354 -12.65 -5.73 9.44
N VAL A 355 -12.19 -5.20 8.30
CA VAL A 355 -10.92 -4.46 8.27
C VAL A 355 -11.01 -3.19 9.13
N SER A 356 -9.87 -2.72 9.63
CA SER A 356 -9.78 -1.47 10.42
C SER A 356 -9.88 -0.23 9.53
N TYR A 357 -9.29 -0.27 8.34
CA TYR A 357 -9.32 0.84 7.38
C TYR A 357 -9.10 0.37 5.93
N VAL A 358 -9.49 1.22 4.98
CA VAL A 358 -9.05 1.15 3.58
C VAL A 358 -8.22 2.39 3.24
N SER A 359 -7.32 2.27 2.27
CA SER A 359 -6.40 3.33 1.86
C SER A 359 -6.45 3.54 0.34
N ALA A 360 -6.81 4.74 -0.09
CA ALA A 360 -7.04 5.10 -1.50
C ALA A 360 -6.19 6.29 -1.95
N SER A 361 -6.05 6.53 -3.25
CA SER A 361 -5.43 7.77 -3.75
C SER A 361 -6.21 9.01 -3.27
N PRO A 362 -5.58 10.19 -3.11
CA PRO A 362 -6.20 11.38 -2.53
C PRO A 362 -7.55 11.75 -3.16
N HIS A 363 -7.64 11.72 -4.49
CA HIS A 363 -8.87 12.04 -5.21
C HIS A 363 -10.01 11.01 -5.03
N ARG A 364 -9.71 9.79 -4.59
CA ARG A 364 -10.70 8.76 -4.28
C ARG A 364 -11.15 8.76 -2.83
N ILE A 365 -10.56 9.59 -1.96
CA ILE A 365 -10.94 9.68 -0.54
C ILE A 365 -12.43 9.99 -0.36
N PRO A 366 -13.04 10.97 -1.06
CA PRO A 366 -14.45 11.26 -0.88
C PRO A 366 -15.35 10.07 -1.28
N ILE A 367 -15.00 9.39 -2.38
CA ILE A 367 -15.70 8.19 -2.85
C ILE A 367 -15.61 7.09 -1.77
N ALA A 368 -14.42 6.88 -1.21
CA ALA A 368 -14.20 5.85 -0.21
C ALA A 368 -14.96 6.12 1.10
N ILE A 369 -15.04 7.39 1.53
CA ILE A 369 -15.84 7.82 2.68
C ILE A 369 -17.33 7.49 2.47
N VAL A 370 -17.88 7.89 1.32
CA VAL A 370 -19.30 7.63 0.99
C VAL A 370 -19.57 6.13 0.88
N ALA A 371 -18.72 5.37 0.21
CA ALA A 371 -18.87 3.93 0.08
C ALA A 371 -18.84 3.21 1.43
N ALA A 372 -17.93 3.60 2.35
CA ALA A 372 -17.86 3.03 3.68
C ALA A 372 -19.07 3.39 4.57
N ALA A 373 -19.61 4.60 4.41
CA ALA A 373 -20.85 5.00 5.06
C ALA A 373 -22.05 4.18 4.56
N GLN A 374 -22.20 4.06 3.24
CA GLN A 374 -23.25 3.25 2.61
C GLN A 374 -23.17 1.78 3.04
N ALA A 375 -21.96 1.19 3.06
CA ALA A 375 -21.74 -0.17 3.53
C ALA A 375 -22.24 -0.37 4.97
N LYS A 376 -21.93 0.58 5.86
CA LYS A 376 -22.36 0.54 7.27
C LYS A 376 -23.88 0.70 7.42
N ILE A 377 -24.48 1.65 6.70
CA ILE A 377 -25.93 1.90 6.74
C ILE A 377 -26.70 0.67 6.24
N GLN A 378 -26.27 0.10 5.11
CA GLN A 378 -26.89 -1.11 4.55
C GLN A 378 -26.79 -2.28 5.53
N GLN A 379 -25.63 -2.49 6.17
CA GLN A 379 -25.48 -3.56 7.17
C GLN A 379 -26.42 -3.39 8.37
N THR A 380 -26.63 -2.16 8.84
CA THR A 380 -27.53 -1.85 9.97
C THR A 380 -29.00 -2.04 9.58
N SER A 381 -29.40 -1.63 8.38
CA SER A 381 -30.76 -1.80 7.86
C SER A 381 -31.17 -3.26 7.71
N VAL A 382 -30.23 -4.15 7.35
CA VAL A 382 -30.48 -5.61 7.26
C VAL A 382 -30.69 -6.23 8.64
N LYS A 383 -29.94 -5.78 9.66
CA LYS A 383 -30.14 -6.24 11.05
C LYS A 383 -31.44 -5.74 11.67
N ALA A 384 -31.97 -4.61 11.21
CA ALA A 384 -33.19 -3.99 11.72
C ALA A 384 -34.50 -4.55 11.13
N LYS A 385 -34.47 -5.43 10.11
CA LYS A 385 -35.68 -6.09 9.62
C LYS A 385 -36.21 -7.08 10.67
N PRO A 386 -37.44 -6.92 11.18
CA PRO A 386 -38.00 -7.85 12.16
C PRO A 386 -38.18 -9.22 11.51
N LYS A 387 -37.74 -10.29 12.20
CA LYS A 387 -38.10 -11.67 11.87
C LYS A 387 -39.62 -11.74 11.82
N THR A 388 -40.20 -11.82 10.62
CA THR A 388 -41.63 -12.05 10.43
C THR A 388 -42.01 -13.29 11.21
N LYS A 389 -42.84 -13.11 12.25
CA LYS A 389 -43.45 -14.19 13.03
C LYS A 389 -44.13 -15.14 12.05
N SER A 390 -43.67 -16.39 11.99
CA SER A 390 -44.38 -17.44 11.30
C SER A 390 -45.80 -17.51 11.89
N ALA A 391 -46.80 -17.28 11.04
CA ALA A 391 -48.18 -17.37 11.44
C ALA A 391 -48.47 -18.80 11.91
N LYS A 392 -48.73 -18.98 13.21
CA LYS A 392 -49.36 -20.18 13.76
C LYS A 392 -50.70 -20.36 13.05
N LYS A 393 -50.76 -21.26 12.05
CA LYS A 393 -52.03 -21.78 11.53
C LYS A 393 -52.75 -22.49 12.68
N SER A 394 -53.81 -21.86 13.18
CA SER A 394 -54.79 -22.50 14.05
C SER A 394 -55.51 -23.58 13.25
N LYS A 395 -55.29 -24.85 13.61
CA LYS A 395 -56.12 -25.97 13.14
C LYS A 395 -57.51 -25.83 13.78
N LYS A 396 -58.46 -25.23 13.05
CA LYS A 396 -59.89 -25.38 13.35
C LYS A 396 -60.28 -26.83 13.05
N SER A 397 -60.78 -27.53 14.06
CA SER A 397 -61.32 -28.87 13.97
C SER A 397 -62.69 -28.86 13.28
N THR A 398 -62.75 -29.37 12.05
CA THR A 398 -64.02 -29.76 11.43
C THR A 398 -64.36 -31.20 11.83
N LYS A 399 -65.24 -31.34 12.82
CA LYS A 399 -66.00 -32.58 13.08
C LYS A 399 -66.85 -32.90 11.84
N LYS A 400 -66.44 -33.88 11.05
CA LYS A 400 -67.30 -34.50 10.03
C LYS A 400 -68.16 -35.56 10.72
N LYS A 401 -69.46 -35.29 10.85
CA LYS A 401 -70.49 -36.29 11.17
C LYS A 401 -70.57 -37.28 10.01
N SER A 402 -70.26 -38.56 10.25
CA SER A 402 -70.68 -39.65 9.36
C SER A 402 -72.11 -40.07 9.73
N LYS A 403 -73.02 -40.00 8.76
CA LYS A 403 -74.31 -40.68 8.77
C LYS A 403 -74.39 -41.50 7.49
N LYS A 404 -74.57 -42.81 7.65
CA LYS A 404 -75.22 -43.80 6.77
C LYS A 404 -74.91 -43.74 5.26
N ARG A 405 -74.27 -44.79 4.73
CA ARG A 405 -74.94 -46.03 4.29
C ARG A 405 -73.91 -47.14 4.15
#